data_AF-A0A4Q9HCN9-F1
#
_entry.id   AF-A0A4Q9HCN9-F1
#
_cell.length_a   1.000
_cell.length_b   1.000
_cell.length_c   1.000
_cell.angle_alpha   90.00
_cell.angle_beta   90.00
_cell.angle_gamma   90.00
#
_symmetry.space_group_name_H-M   'P 1'
#
loop_
_entity.id
_entity.type
_entity.pdbx_description
1 polymer ?
#
loop_
_entity_poly.entity_id
_entity_poly.type
_entity_poly.pdbx_seq_one_letter_code
_entity_poly.pdbx_strand_id
1 'polypeptide(L)'
;MMKKMLTACLMLVSLLTFGTAKYRDKIALKVLYVGYNPDRPMPKNVVYYSTTPAVVEKIYKTRMADFKTFLEQRFTEVKVVDVADYKVEMSDEVDVTLMDAGPVNMPANFSRPMVLMHAMAPNVGLPLGLKFDWYCQCLDDEALNIKTSHPIFNTPNVVKLSMVKKPTPGSFFNGHQGVGTPKEMDRWQVVKQGFSSKEPYLIGMVSHGEGFNDSPDAESISGGVCLKNAEAVALGRQGNYFMWGFAGSPDYMTDEAKDVFVNTICYIKKFDRLPAIVKKVQIETRSGVDELIYRLSKDLYNQAIVSRREGNLRMLKMQQELKDKKAKGEDIGHGNEMFLKMPITNDTQSFDDYVKGYVGDSLFAIYGTNISLYHKYYRQNYEYFYPSGVYTLQLDRDAQKLGISNRKVALLDKCVSLLEANKEVAMAQRLLERYTTQKFNKGAEWRNWLNLNRNNLFYTESGGFKFMVNTYGKSFPVSQQQSYQLPKSVISDEPTTADPVAVSARFIPGNGNKKDSLLIEAKILKGWHIYAYVSKDNPFVVTETRLELPEGAIADQEWKTTAAIPYPGNEGMFIFEGKANFRIMVDYSKAKAGTKIKCGLYYQVCDETKCYPPKEKILEILI
;
A
#
# COMPACT_ATOMS: atom_id res chain seq x y z
N MET A 1 16.78 70.78 31.45
CA MET A 1 15.46 70.38 30.91
C MET A 1 15.55 69.87 29.44
N MET A 2 16.56 69.07 29.08
CA MET A 2 16.73 68.54 27.69
C MET A 2 17.21 67.07 27.62
N LYS A 3 17.47 66.40 28.75
CA LYS A 3 17.94 64.99 28.78
C LYS A 3 16.85 63.95 29.11
N LYS A 4 15.64 64.38 29.47
CA LYS A 4 14.50 63.47 29.76
C LYS A 4 13.47 63.34 28.63
N MET A 5 13.60 64.13 27.55
CA MET A 5 12.71 64.02 26.38
C MET A 5 13.26 63.12 25.25
N LEU A 6 14.57 62.83 25.22
CA LEU A 6 15.14 61.98 24.16
C LEU A 6 14.89 60.48 24.38
N THR A 7 14.75 60.04 25.63
CA THR A 7 14.55 58.63 25.97
C THR A 7 13.11 58.15 25.74
N ALA A 8 12.14 59.06 25.75
CA ALA A 8 10.73 58.75 25.47
C ALA A 8 10.45 58.60 23.96
N CYS A 9 11.15 59.35 23.09
CA CYS A 9 11.02 59.19 21.63
C CYS A 9 11.69 57.91 21.10
N LEU A 10 12.75 57.40 21.73
CA LEU A 10 13.40 56.15 21.31
C LEU A 10 12.64 54.89 21.73
N MET A 11 11.82 54.92 22.80
CA MET A 11 10.93 53.80 23.15
C MET A 11 9.65 53.72 22.29
N LEU A 12 9.18 54.85 21.74
CA LEU A 12 8.01 54.86 20.85
C LEU A 12 8.32 54.41 19.41
N VAL A 13 9.58 54.48 18.97
CA VAL A 13 10.00 53.98 17.65
C VAL A 13 10.36 52.49 17.68
N SER A 14 10.70 51.92 18.85
CA SER A 14 10.92 50.48 19.02
C SER A 14 9.65 49.65 19.21
N LEU A 15 8.49 50.29 19.40
CA LEU A 15 7.18 49.62 19.54
C LEU A 15 6.39 49.56 18.22
N LEU A 16 6.90 50.13 17.13
CA LEU A 16 6.27 50.13 15.80
C LEU A 16 6.84 49.06 14.83
N THR A 17 7.80 48.24 15.27
CA THR A 17 8.36 47.13 14.47
C THR A 17 7.90 45.74 14.94
N PHE A 18 6.90 45.66 15.80
CA PHE A 18 6.21 44.40 16.10
C PHE A 18 4.92 44.32 15.29
N GLY A 19 4.96 43.52 14.22
CA GLY A 19 3.77 42.82 13.73
C GLY A 19 2.96 43.45 12.61
N THR A 20 3.56 44.06 11.59
CA THR A 20 2.93 43.94 10.26
C THR A 20 3.25 42.55 9.74
N ALA A 21 2.43 41.55 10.09
CA ALA A 21 2.33 40.35 9.27
C ALA A 21 2.04 40.86 7.86
N LYS A 22 3.01 40.74 6.95
CA LYS A 22 2.82 41.03 5.54
C LYS A 22 1.67 40.10 5.12
N TYR A 23 0.46 40.61 4.98
CA TYR A 23 -0.65 39.85 4.43
C TYR A 23 -0.17 39.40 3.05
N ARG A 24 0.18 38.12 2.90
CA ARG A 24 0.38 37.54 1.56
C ARG A 24 -0.97 37.70 0.88
N ASP A 25 -0.98 38.29 -0.31
CA ASP A 25 -2.18 38.29 -1.14
C ASP A 25 -2.64 36.84 -1.30
N LYS A 26 -3.93 36.61 -1.11
CA LYS A 26 -4.52 35.28 -1.29
C LYS A 26 -4.33 34.85 -2.74
N ILE A 27 -4.01 33.58 -2.93
CA ILE A 27 -3.87 32.96 -4.23
C ILE A 27 -5.26 32.90 -4.88
N ALA A 28 -5.38 33.42 -6.09
CA ALA A 28 -6.62 33.46 -6.86
C ALA A 28 -7.00 32.07 -7.39
N LEU A 29 -7.51 31.21 -6.50
CA LEU A 29 -8.07 29.90 -6.80
C LEU A 29 -9.33 29.67 -5.96
N LYS A 30 -10.27 28.92 -6.53
CA LYS A 30 -11.44 28.39 -5.83
C LYS A 30 -11.15 26.97 -5.35
N VAL A 31 -11.17 26.73 -4.05
CA VAL A 31 -10.85 25.42 -3.47
C VAL A 31 -12.07 24.83 -2.77
N LEU A 32 -12.40 23.57 -3.07
CA LEU A 32 -13.39 22.79 -2.33
C LEU A 32 -12.68 21.82 -1.39
N TYR A 33 -12.94 21.90 -0.10
CA TYR A 33 -12.53 20.88 0.87
C TYR A 33 -13.72 19.96 1.21
N VAL A 34 -13.50 18.65 1.05
CA VAL A 34 -14.48 17.60 1.36
C VAL A 34 -13.96 16.81 2.55
N GLY A 35 -14.62 16.93 3.70
CA GLY A 35 -14.21 16.33 4.97
C GLY A 35 -15.39 15.76 5.75
N TYR A 36 -15.16 15.32 6.99
CA TYR A 36 -16.25 15.01 7.92
C TYR A 36 -16.66 16.24 8.72
N ASN A 37 -17.94 16.57 8.73
CA ASN A 37 -18.48 17.65 9.55
C ASN A 37 -18.66 17.15 11.00
N PRO A 38 -17.99 17.78 12.00
CA PRO A 38 -18.07 17.36 13.40
C PRO A 38 -19.45 17.52 14.04
N ASP A 39 -20.35 18.31 13.44
CA ASP A 39 -21.74 18.44 13.89
C ASP A 39 -22.60 17.21 13.53
N ARG A 40 -22.08 16.30 12.71
CA ARG A 40 -22.73 15.04 12.36
C ARG A 40 -22.23 13.90 13.26
N PRO A 41 -23.04 12.84 13.48
CA PRO A 41 -22.55 11.64 14.12
C PRO A 41 -21.38 11.04 13.34
N MET A 42 -20.29 10.72 14.05
CA MET A 42 -19.14 10.05 13.45
C MET A 42 -19.57 8.71 12.84
N PRO A 43 -19.32 8.47 11.53
CA PRO A 43 -19.59 7.18 10.92
C PRO A 43 -18.83 6.05 11.61
N LYS A 44 -19.38 4.84 11.59
CA LYS A 44 -18.71 3.64 12.15
C LYS A 44 -17.31 3.43 11.55
N ASN A 45 -17.17 3.70 10.25
CA ASN A 45 -15.92 3.61 9.53
C ASN A 45 -15.56 4.99 8.99
N VAL A 46 -14.48 5.58 9.52
CA VAL A 46 -13.86 6.79 8.98
C VAL A 46 -12.54 6.43 8.32
N VAL A 47 -12.05 7.29 7.43
CA VAL A 47 -10.80 7.08 6.68
C VAL A 47 -9.54 7.51 7.43
N TYR A 48 -9.64 7.78 8.74
CA TYR A 48 -8.53 8.18 9.59
C TYR A 48 -7.99 6.98 10.37
N TYR A 49 -6.71 6.70 10.23
CA TYR A 49 -6.04 5.57 10.88
C TYR A 49 -5.09 6.07 11.97
N SER A 50 -5.13 5.43 13.13
CA SER A 50 -4.16 5.66 14.22
C SER A 50 -4.02 4.40 15.05
N THR A 51 -2.85 4.21 15.65
CA THR A 51 -2.63 3.19 16.70
C THR A 51 -3.34 3.55 18.01
N THR A 52 -3.86 4.78 18.13
CA THR A 52 -4.58 5.28 19.31
C THR A 52 -5.99 5.76 18.93
N PRO A 53 -7.07 5.00 19.23
CA PRO A 53 -8.44 5.35 18.82
C PRO A 53 -8.90 6.76 19.23
N ALA A 54 -8.50 7.24 20.40
CA ALA A 54 -8.82 8.59 20.88
C ALA A 54 -8.29 9.72 19.97
N VAL A 55 -7.21 9.47 19.22
CA VAL A 55 -6.69 10.43 18.23
C VAL A 55 -7.71 10.62 17.10
N VAL A 56 -8.33 9.54 16.63
CA VAL A 56 -9.35 9.60 15.56
C VAL A 56 -10.55 10.43 16.01
N GLU A 57 -11.04 10.22 17.23
CA GLU A 57 -12.15 10.99 17.80
C GLU A 57 -11.81 12.48 17.94
N LYS A 58 -10.59 12.80 18.39
CA LYS A 58 -10.11 14.18 18.49
C LYS A 58 -10.06 14.84 17.11
N ILE A 59 -9.47 14.17 16.13
CA ILE A 59 -9.29 14.69 14.78
C ILE A 59 -10.61 14.83 14.05
N TYR A 60 -11.55 13.92 14.24
CA TYR A 60 -12.90 14.07 13.71
C TYR A 60 -13.52 15.41 14.10
N LYS A 61 -13.28 15.87 15.34
CA LYS A 61 -13.83 17.13 15.87
C LYS A 61 -13.16 18.39 15.32
N THR A 62 -11.86 18.36 15.01
CA THR A 62 -11.11 19.58 14.68
C THR A 62 -10.74 19.72 13.21
N ARG A 63 -10.46 18.60 12.52
CA ARG A 63 -9.75 18.61 11.23
C ARG A 63 -10.42 19.43 10.14
N MET A 64 -11.76 19.39 10.02
CA MET A 64 -12.47 20.20 9.03
C MET A 64 -12.30 21.70 9.30
N ALA A 65 -12.36 22.13 10.56
CA ALA A 65 -12.15 23.52 10.94
C ALA A 65 -10.70 23.96 10.73
N ASP A 66 -9.73 23.09 11.01
CA ASP A 66 -8.30 23.32 10.79
C ASP A 66 -8.04 23.58 9.29
N PHE A 67 -8.55 22.71 8.40
CA PHE A 67 -8.44 22.89 6.96
C PHE A 67 -9.17 24.12 6.46
N LYS A 68 -10.40 24.37 6.92
CA LYS A 68 -11.15 25.58 6.55
C LYS A 68 -10.33 26.84 6.84
N THR A 69 -9.86 26.98 8.07
CA THR A 69 -9.09 28.14 8.52
C THR A 69 -7.80 28.30 7.72
N PHE A 70 -7.07 27.20 7.55
CA PHE A 70 -5.82 27.18 6.78
C PHE A 70 -6.02 27.60 5.32
N LEU A 71 -7.05 27.06 4.64
CA LEU A 71 -7.31 27.35 3.23
C LEU A 71 -7.82 28.78 3.04
N GLU A 72 -8.72 29.26 3.91
CA GLU A 72 -9.28 30.63 3.82
C GLU A 72 -8.22 31.70 4.00
N GLN A 73 -7.13 31.40 4.71
CA GLN A 73 -5.97 32.30 4.82
C GLN A 73 -5.14 32.37 3.53
N ARG A 74 -5.26 31.40 2.62
CA ARG A 74 -4.34 31.23 1.48
C ARG A 74 -5.01 31.40 0.12
N PHE A 75 -6.31 31.11 0.01
CA PHE A 75 -7.03 31.13 -1.26
C PHE A 75 -8.22 32.09 -1.22
N THR A 76 -8.50 32.72 -2.36
CA THR A 76 -9.54 33.75 -2.48
C THR A 76 -10.95 33.24 -2.20
N GLU A 77 -11.26 32.00 -2.60
CA GLU A 77 -12.56 31.37 -2.39
C GLU A 77 -12.38 29.94 -1.89
N VAL A 78 -13.00 29.63 -0.75
CA VAL A 78 -12.96 28.30 -0.13
C VAL A 78 -14.38 27.87 0.18
N LYS A 79 -14.74 26.68 -0.29
CA LYS A 79 -15.96 25.98 0.09
C LYS A 79 -15.59 24.75 0.91
N VAL A 80 -16.39 24.44 1.91
CA VAL A 80 -16.24 23.25 2.76
C VAL A 80 -17.55 22.48 2.74
N VAL A 81 -17.49 21.17 2.58
CA VAL A 81 -18.67 20.31 2.56
C VAL A 81 -18.42 19.02 3.35
N ASP A 82 -19.46 18.53 4.01
CA ASP A 82 -19.47 17.18 4.55
C ASP A 82 -19.47 16.15 3.41
N VAL A 83 -18.69 15.09 3.54
CA VAL A 83 -18.57 14.07 2.49
C VAL A 83 -19.90 13.43 2.10
N ALA A 84 -20.86 13.30 3.02
CA ALA A 84 -22.15 12.71 2.69
C ALA A 84 -23.02 13.64 1.81
N ASP A 85 -22.70 14.93 1.76
CA ASP A 85 -23.39 15.90 0.92
C ASP A 85 -22.61 16.21 -0.38
N TYR A 86 -21.38 15.71 -0.51
CA TYR A 86 -20.54 15.94 -1.68
C TYR A 86 -21.16 15.29 -2.92
N LYS A 87 -21.29 16.10 -3.98
CA LYS A 87 -21.65 15.64 -5.32
C LYS A 87 -20.53 15.98 -6.29
N VAL A 88 -20.31 15.11 -7.27
CA VAL A 88 -19.17 15.23 -8.19
C VAL A 88 -19.20 16.56 -8.96
N GLU A 89 -20.39 17.06 -9.29
CA GLU A 89 -20.63 18.31 -9.99
C GLU A 89 -20.14 19.53 -9.20
N MET A 90 -20.03 19.44 -7.87
CA MET A 90 -19.44 20.50 -7.06
C MET A 90 -17.98 20.78 -7.46
N SER A 91 -17.26 19.78 -7.99
CA SER A 91 -15.90 19.94 -8.50
C SER A 91 -15.84 20.70 -9.85
N ASP A 92 -16.96 20.85 -10.56
CA ASP A 92 -17.01 21.68 -11.77
C ASP A 92 -17.07 23.18 -11.44
N GLU A 93 -17.51 23.55 -10.23
CA GLU A 93 -17.62 24.94 -9.77
C GLU A 93 -16.32 25.51 -9.18
N VAL A 94 -15.31 24.67 -8.97
CA VAL A 94 -14.05 25.03 -8.31
C VAL A 94 -12.83 24.67 -9.17
N ASP A 95 -11.67 25.20 -8.79
CA ASP A 95 -10.40 24.95 -9.46
C ASP A 95 -9.75 23.64 -8.99
N VAL A 96 -9.84 23.35 -7.70
CA VAL A 96 -9.25 22.15 -7.08
C VAL A 96 -10.15 21.64 -5.97
N THR A 97 -10.34 20.32 -5.94
CA THR A 97 -11.00 19.62 -4.83
C THR A 97 -9.97 18.91 -3.96
N LEU A 98 -10.04 19.13 -2.65
CA LEU A 98 -9.29 18.41 -1.62
C LEU A 98 -10.21 17.33 -1.04
N MET A 99 -9.91 16.07 -1.32
CA MET A 99 -10.70 14.93 -0.87
C MET A 99 -10.02 14.28 0.34
N ASP A 100 -10.60 14.50 1.52
CA ASP A 100 -10.04 14.09 2.81
C ASP A 100 -10.92 13.09 3.58
N ALA A 101 -12.16 12.88 3.12
CA ALA A 101 -13.12 11.97 3.72
C ALA A 101 -13.83 11.09 2.68
N GLY A 102 -14.32 9.93 3.13
CA GLY A 102 -15.04 8.97 2.30
C GLY A 102 -16.22 8.32 3.04
N PRO A 103 -16.97 7.41 2.37
CA PRO A 103 -16.75 6.93 1.01
C PRO A 103 -17.21 7.94 -0.06
N VAL A 104 -16.60 7.88 -1.24
CA VAL A 104 -17.05 8.60 -2.44
C VAL A 104 -17.05 7.66 -3.63
N ASN A 105 -17.95 7.86 -4.58
CA ASN A 105 -17.98 7.12 -5.83
C ASN A 105 -17.66 8.08 -6.99
N MET A 106 -16.47 7.96 -7.55
CA MET A 106 -15.99 8.85 -8.61
C MET A 106 -16.28 8.25 -9.99
N PRO A 107 -16.83 9.02 -10.95
CA PRO A 107 -17.10 8.50 -12.28
C PRO A 107 -15.79 8.35 -13.07
N ALA A 108 -15.73 7.35 -13.94
CA ALA A 108 -14.52 7.03 -14.71
C ALA A 108 -14.06 8.15 -15.65
N ASN A 109 -14.96 9.08 -16.01
CA ASN A 109 -14.67 10.25 -16.85
C ASN A 109 -14.40 11.53 -16.03
N PHE A 110 -14.27 11.45 -14.71
CA PHE A 110 -13.91 12.60 -13.89
C PHE A 110 -12.55 13.15 -14.32
N SER A 111 -12.47 14.47 -14.47
CA SER A 111 -11.31 15.13 -15.09
C SER A 111 -10.99 16.48 -14.46
N ARG A 112 -11.54 16.79 -13.29
CA ARG A 112 -11.23 18.01 -12.54
C ARG A 112 -10.03 17.78 -11.61
N PRO A 113 -9.19 18.79 -11.31
CA PRO A 113 -8.06 18.64 -10.41
C PRO A 113 -8.46 18.20 -9.01
N MET A 114 -7.81 17.16 -8.48
CA MET A 114 -8.10 16.64 -7.15
C MET A 114 -6.84 16.25 -6.38
N VAL A 115 -6.74 16.69 -5.13
CA VAL A 115 -5.76 16.19 -4.16
C VAL A 115 -6.45 15.15 -3.28
N LEU A 116 -5.90 13.94 -3.25
CA LEU A 116 -6.37 12.82 -2.45
C LEU A 116 -5.49 12.72 -1.20
N MET A 117 -6.09 12.92 -0.03
CA MET A 117 -5.38 12.86 1.25
C MET A 117 -5.28 11.42 1.75
N HIS A 118 -4.10 10.98 2.17
CA HIS A 118 -3.84 9.71 2.87
C HIS A 118 -4.61 8.51 2.25
N ALA A 119 -5.50 7.87 2.99
CA ALA A 119 -6.32 6.72 2.59
C ALA A 119 -7.31 7.04 1.46
N MET A 120 -7.63 8.32 1.19
CA MET A 120 -8.43 8.68 0.02
C MET A 120 -7.71 8.39 -1.30
N ALA A 121 -6.37 8.34 -1.31
CA ALA A 121 -5.58 8.01 -2.49
C ALA A 121 -5.98 6.63 -3.05
N PRO A 122 -5.91 5.51 -2.30
CA PRO A 122 -6.38 4.22 -2.77
C PRO A 122 -7.91 4.08 -2.82
N ASN A 123 -8.67 4.74 -1.94
CA ASN A 123 -10.14 4.64 -1.95
C ASN A 123 -10.75 5.20 -3.25
N VAL A 124 -10.14 6.23 -3.84
CA VAL A 124 -10.50 6.76 -5.16
C VAL A 124 -9.68 6.10 -6.27
N GLY A 125 -8.40 5.84 -6.01
CA GLY A 125 -7.47 5.34 -7.01
C GLY A 125 -7.78 3.92 -7.49
N LEU A 126 -8.03 2.98 -6.59
CA LEU A 126 -8.28 1.58 -6.96
C LEU A 126 -9.52 1.43 -7.86
N PRO A 127 -10.71 1.99 -7.55
CA PRO A 127 -11.87 1.90 -8.43
C PRO A 127 -11.67 2.50 -9.82
N LEU A 128 -10.86 3.56 -9.92
CA LEU A 128 -10.56 4.24 -11.19
C LEU A 128 -9.39 3.60 -11.96
N GLY A 129 -8.64 2.71 -11.33
CA GLY A 129 -7.40 2.15 -11.87
C GLY A 129 -6.25 3.17 -11.88
N LEU A 130 -6.20 4.11 -10.94
CA LEU A 130 -5.03 4.97 -10.77
C LEU A 130 -3.86 4.17 -10.18
N LYS A 131 -2.66 4.72 -10.32
CA LYS A 131 -1.43 4.18 -9.74
C LYS A 131 -1.35 4.35 -8.22
N PHE A 132 -2.27 5.12 -7.64
CA PHE A 132 -2.47 5.25 -6.21
C PHE A 132 -3.20 4.04 -5.66
N ASP A 133 -2.47 2.96 -5.44
CA ASP A 133 -2.99 1.74 -4.86
C ASP A 133 -2.69 1.64 -3.36
N TRP A 134 -3.27 0.62 -2.73
CA TRP A 134 -3.03 0.32 -1.32
C TRP A 134 -1.73 -0.48 -1.20
N TYR A 135 -0.59 0.22 -1.11
CA TYR A 135 0.67 -0.44 -0.76
C TYR A 135 0.75 -0.66 0.74
N CYS A 136 0.58 0.42 1.53
CA CYS A 136 0.57 0.33 2.99
C CYS A 136 0.04 1.61 3.66
N GLN A 137 -0.89 1.46 4.61
CA GLN A 137 -1.21 2.51 5.59
C GLN A 137 -0.15 2.49 6.72
N CYS A 138 1.08 2.86 6.40
CA CYS A 138 2.18 2.87 7.37
C CYS A 138 3.18 4.00 7.11
N LEU A 139 2.75 5.07 6.43
CA LEU A 139 3.57 6.27 6.28
C LEU A 139 3.61 7.04 7.59
N ASP A 140 4.82 7.36 8.02
CA ASP A 140 5.08 8.12 9.24
C ASP A 140 5.13 9.63 8.94
N ASP A 141 5.90 10.40 9.72
CA ASP A 141 5.90 11.85 9.70
C ASP A 141 6.93 12.50 8.74
N GLU A 142 7.83 11.73 8.14
CA GLU A 142 8.94 12.25 7.33
C GLU A 142 8.90 11.78 5.87
N ALA A 143 9.21 12.69 4.95
CA ALA A 143 9.46 12.41 3.54
C ALA A 143 10.93 12.08 3.29
N LEU A 144 11.20 11.28 2.27
CA LEU A 144 12.53 10.90 1.78
C LEU A 144 12.50 10.72 0.26
N ASN A 145 13.67 10.53 -0.37
CA ASN A 145 13.79 10.42 -1.83
C ASN A 145 13.11 11.59 -2.58
N ILE A 146 13.30 12.80 -2.07
CA ILE A 146 12.56 13.99 -2.49
C ILE A 146 13.18 14.58 -3.75
N LYS A 147 12.36 14.81 -4.78
CA LYS A 147 12.74 15.61 -5.95
C LYS A 147 12.66 17.10 -5.62
N THR A 148 13.67 17.63 -4.94
CA THR A 148 13.67 19.02 -4.42
C THR A 148 13.54 20.11 -5.50
N SER A 149 13.89 19.81 -6.75
CA SER A 149 13.67 20.71 -7.90
C SER A 149 12.23 20.75 -8.39
N HIS A 150 11.35 19.88 -7.89
CA HIS A 150 9.95 19.81 -8.32
C HIS A 150 9.19 21.11 -7.96
N PRO A 151 8.24 21.58 -8.79
CA PRO A 151 7.51 22.82 -8.56
C PRO A 151 6.84 22.94 -7.19
N ILE A 152 6.39 21.83 -6.58
CA ILE A 152 5.72 21.88 -5.26
C ILE A 152 6.64 22.36 -4.13
N PHE A 153 7.96 22.29 -4.30
CA PHE A 153 8.91 22.79 -3.32
C PHE A 153 9.36 24.23 -3.61
N ASN A 154 9.02 24.77 -4.79
CA ASN A 154 9.63 25.99 -5.29
C ASN A 154 8.61 27.08 -5.66
N THR A 155 7.36 26.74 -5.99
CA THR A 155 6.38 27.70 -6.50
C THR A 155 4.94 27.34 -6.12
N PRO A 156 4.08 28.34 -5.80
CA PRO A 156 4.39 29.78 -5.70
C PRO A 156 5.21 30.16 -4.45
N ASN A 157 5.25 29.33 -3.42
CA ASN A 157 6.10 29.54 -2.26
C ASN A 157 7.44 28.86 -2.47
N VAL A 158 8.54 29.60 -2.39
CA VAL A 158 9.88 28.99 -2.34
C VAL A 158 10.08 28.40 -0.96
N VAL A 159 10.21 27.07 -0.86
CA VAL A 159 10.36 26.36 0.42
C VAL A 159 11.79 25.85 0.56
N LYS A 160 12.46 26.28 1.63
CA LYS A 160 13.75 25.70 2.02
C LYS A 160 13.50 24.55 2.97
N LEU A 161 13.63 23.32 2.47
CA LEU A 161 13.40 22.11 3.29
C LEU A 161 14.49 21.95 4.35
N SER A 162 14.09 21.75 5.60
CA SER A 162 14.98 21.39 6.70
C SER A 162 15.33 19.89 6.66
N MET A 163 16.15 19.51 5.68
CA MET A 163 16.60 18.12 5.50
C MET A 163 17.55 17.68 6.63
N VAL A 164 17.30 16.53 7.23
CA VAL A 164 18.15 15.91 8.26
C VAL A 164 18.56 14.52 7.81
N LYS A 165 19.86 14.23 7.81
CA LYS A 165 20.38 12.89 7.55
C LYS A 165 20.15 12.00 8.76
N LYS A 166 19.53 10.85 8.55
CA LYS A 166 19.21 9.89 9.61
C LYS A 166 19.32 8.45 9.10
N PRO A 167 19.41 7.43 9.98
CA PRO A 167 19.47 6.02 9.58
C PRO A 167 18.29 5.62 8.69
N THR A 168 18.51 4.78 7.70
CA THR A 168 17.44 4.28 6.84
C THR A 168 16.48 3.38 7.63
N PRO A 169 15.15 3.46 7.40
CA PRO A 169 14.20 2.53 8.01
C PRO A 169 14.60 1.07 7.78
N GLY A 170 14.55 0.23 8.83
CA GLY A 170 14.99 -1.16 8.76
C GLY A 170 14.30 -1.98 7.66
N SER A 171 13.02 -1.71 7.42
CA SER A 171 12.23 -2.38 6.37
C SER A 171 12.77 -2.14 4.95
N PHE A 172 13.55 -1.07 4.72
CA PHE A 172 14.07 -0.76 3.38
C PHE A 172 15.21 -1.69 2.97
N PHE A 173 15.72 -2.50 3.91
CA PHE A 173 16.69 -3.55 3.67
C PHE A 173 16.04 -4.93 3.44
N ASN A 174 14.72 -5.02 3.55
CA ASN A 174 13.98 -6.24 3.25
C ASN A 174 13.68 -6.31 1.76
N GLY A 175 14.29 -7.28 1.06
CA GLY A 175 14.08 -7.49 -0.37
C GLY A 175 15.22 -6.98 -1.25
N HIS A 176 15.10 -7.17 -2.56
CA HIS A 176 16.18 -6.91 -3.51
C HIS A 176 16.60 -5.43 -3.56
N GLN A 177 15.68 -4.50 -3.31
CA GLN A 177 15.98 -3.07 -3.25
C GLN A 177 16.99 -2.76 -2.14
N GLY A 178 16.96 -3.52 -1.04
CA GLY A 178 17.85 -3.38 0.10
C GLY A 178 19.33 -3.49 -0.22
N VAL A 179 19.70 -4.14 -1.33
CA VAL A 179 21.10 -4.26 -1.79
C VAL A 179 21.68 -2.90 -2.18
N GLY A 180 20.86 -2.01 -2.76
CA GLY A 180 21.26 -0.67 -3.20
C GLY A 180 20.89 0.45 -2.23
N THR A 181 20.09 0.16 -1.21
CA THR A 181 19.61 1.15 -0.25
C THR A 181 20.76 1.68 0.62
N PRO A 182 20.97 3.01 0.72
CA PRO A 182 22.00 3.57 1.59
C PRO A 182 21.66 3.34 3.08
N LYS A 183 22.67 3.35 3.95
CA LYS A 183 22.47 3.20 5.42
C LYS A 183 21.84 4.41 6.09
N GLU A 184 21.96 5.57 5.46
CA GLU A 184 21.36 6.82 5.91
C GLU A 184 20.71 7.53 4.73
N MET A 185 19.64 8.27 5.00
CA MET A 185 18.90 9.04 4.01
C MET A 185 18.61 10.44 4.55
N ASP A 186 18.58 11.42 3.64
CA ASP A 186 18.11 12.75 3.97
C ASP A 186 16.58 12.72 4.10
N ARG A 187 16.08 13.18 5.25
CA ARG A 187 14.66 13.17 5.61
C ARG A 187 14.15 14.57 5.89
N TRP A 188 12.90 14.83 5.50
CA TRP A 188 12.21 16.09 5.76
C TRP A 188 10.97 15.83 6.60
N GLN A 189 10.85 16.50 7.74
CA GLN A 189 9.69 16.36 8.60
C GLN A 189 8.47 17.11 8.03
N VAL A 190 7.45 16.35 7.62
CA VAL A 190 6.22 16.86 7.01
C VAL A 190 5.15 17.08 8.07
N VAL A 191 5.01 16.12 8.97
CA VAL A 191 4.07 16.16 10.10
C VAL A 191 4.89 16.28 11.38
N LYS A 192 4.41 17.05 12.36
CA LYS A 192 5.12 17.27 13.64
C LYS A 192 5.20 16.00 14.49
N GLN A 193 4.22 15.11 14.32
CA GLN A 193 4.05 13.88 15.07
C GLN A 193 3.50 12.80 14.12
N GLY A 194 4.16 11.64 14.11
CA GLY A 194 3.77 10.46 13.34
C GLY A 194 3.21 9.36 14.23
N PHE A 195 3.05 8.15 13.69
CA PHE A 195 2.53 7.03 14.48
C PHE A 195 3.61 6.43 15.40
N SER A 196 4.89 6.60 15.05
CA SER A 196 6.03 6.17 15.87
C SER A 196 6.48 7.21 16.90
N SER A 197 5.86 8.40 16.89
CA SER A 197 6.18 9.47 17.83
C SER A 197 5.76 9.12 19.26
N LYS A 198 6.41 9.78 20.24
CA LYS A 198 6.08 9.62 21.67
C LYS A 198 4.59 9.87 21.95
N GLU A 199 4.01 10.83 21.24
CA GLU A 199 2.57 11.06 21.16
C GLU A 199 2.12 10.64 19.75
N PRO A 200 1.58 9.42 19.58
CA PRO A 200 1.17 8.93 18.28
C PRO A 200 0.07 9.79 17.65
N TYR A 201 0.15 9.95 16.34
CA TYR A 201 -0.81 10.69 15.55
C TYR A 201 -1.51 9.79 14.51
N LEU A 202 -2.08 10.40 13.47
CA LEU A 202 -2.62 9.69 12.31
C LEU A 202 -1.50 9.07 11.47
N ILE A 203 -1.77 7.89 10.97
CA ILE A 203 -0.90 7.14 10.05
C ILE A 203 -1.21 7.59 8.62
N GLY A 204 -0.20 7.85 7.79
CA GLY A 204 -0.39 8.15 6.38
C GLY A 204 -0.42 6.91 5.47
N MET A 205 -0.53 7.16 4.16
CA MET A 205 -0.61 6.15 3.11
C MET A 205 0.57 6.27 2.14
N VAL A 206 1.10 5.13 1.71
CA VAL A 206 2.00 5.02 0.54
C VAL A 206 1.38 4.13 -0.53
N SER A 207 1.75 4.37 -1.79
CA SER A 207 1.48 3.51 -2.94
C SER A 207 2.76 2.87 -3.48
N HIS A 208 2.65 1.83 -4.31
CA HIS A 208 3.81 1.15 -4.87
C HIS A 208 4.62 2.07 -5.80
N GLY A 209 5.94 1.99 -5.75
CA GLY A 209 6.83 2.72 -6.65
C GLY A 209 7.03 2.05 -8.00
N GLU A 210 6.92 0.72 -8.02
CA GLU A 210 7.16 -0.11 -9.18
C GLU A 210 6.13 0.20 -10.28
N GLY A 211 6.62 0.54 -11.47
CA GLY A 211 5.78 0.97 -12.59
C GLY A 211 5.09 2.33 -12.38
N PHE A 212 5.36 3.07 -11.28
CA PHE A 212 4.69 4.34 -11.05
C PHE A 212 5.01 5.37 -12.14
N ASN A 213 6.30 5.48 -12.50
CA ASN A 213 6.79 6.43 -13.50
C ASN A 213 6.78 5.90 -14.94
N ASP A 214 6.20 4.73 -15.22
CA ASP A 214 6.26 4.08 -16.54
C ASP A 214 5.26 4.62 -17.58
N SER A 215 4.60 5.75 -17.27
CA SER A 215 3.63 6.40 -18.14
C SER A 215 3.78 7.92 -18.11
N PRO A 216 3.54 8.62 -19.23
CA PRO A 216 3.80 10.06 -19.34
C PRO A 216 2.84 10.93 -18.52
N ASP A 217 1.72 10.37 -18.09
CA ASP A 217 0.73 11.03 -17.23
C ASP A 217 1.04 10.91 -15.74
N ALA A 218 2.09 10.18 -15.33
CA ALA A 218 2.38 9.89 -13.93
C ALA A 218 3.78 10.33 -13.49
N GLU A 219 3.91 10.72 -12.23
CA GLU A 219 5.22 11.02 -11.61
C GLU A 219 5.20 10.78 -10.10
N SER A 220 6.19 10.06 -9.59
CA SER A 220 6.53 10.00 -8.17
C SER A 220 7.42 11.20 -7.82
N ILE A 221 7.10 11.90 -6.74
CA ILE A 221 7.77 13.14 -6.33
C ILE A 221 8.58 12.92 -5.05
N SER A 222 8.05 12.14 -4.11
CA SER A 222 8.78 11.69 -2.93
C SER A 222 8.26 10.35 -2.42
N GLY A 223 9.13 9.64 -1.72
CA GLY A 223 8.72 8.61 -0.78
C GLY A 223 8.54 9.18 0.62
N GLY A 224 8.50 8.28 1.60
CA GLY A 224 8.44 8.65 3.01
C GLY A 224 8.84 7.49 3.91
N VAL A 225 9.14 7.80 5.17
CA VAL A 225 9.44 6.80 6.19
C VAL A 225 8.21 5.92 6.36
N CYS A 226 8.35 4.65 6.01
CA CYS A 226 7.27 3.67 6.10
C CYS A 226 7.82 2.27 6.36
N LEU A 227 6.94 1.30 6.59
CA LEU A 227 7.30 -0.10 6.84
C LEU A 227 7.38 -0.95 5.56
N LYS A 228 7.61 -0.32 4.42
CA LYS A 228 7.81 -0.98 3.11
C LYS A 228 9.20 -0.67 2.57
N ASN A 229 9.40 -0.67 1.24
CA ASN A 229 10.70 -0.39 0.63
C ASN A 229 10.90 1.10 0.32
N ALA A 230 12.11 1.45 -0.12
CA ALA A 230 12.50 2.83 -0.43
C ALA A 230 11.80 3.44 -1.66
N GLU A 231 11.16 2.62 -2.48
CA GLU A 231 10.48 3.06 -3.72
C GLU A 231 9.03 3.48 -3.46
N ALA A 232 8.50 3.21 -2.27
CA ALA A 232 7.17 3.64 -1.83
C ALA A 232 6.91 5.11 -2.19
N VAL A 233 5.73 5.40 -2.74
CA VAL A 233 5.33 6.76 -3.14
C VAL A 233 4.44 7.37 -2.08
N ALA A 234 4.88 8.47 -1.48
CA ALA A 234 4.12 9.26 -0.52
C ALA A 234 3.52 10.51 -1.17
N LEU A 235 4.25 11.14 -2.11
CA LEU A 235 3.78 12.26 -2.92
C LEU A 235 3.92 11.88 -4.39
N GLY A 236 2.83 11.96 -5.15
CA GLY A 236 2.85 11.65 -6.57
C GLY A 236 1.61 12.15 -7.31
N ARG A 237 1.71 12.27 -8.64
CA ARG A 237 0.62 12.70 -9.51
C ARG A 237 0.35 11.65 -10.58
N GLN A 238 -0.92 11.46 -10.92
CA GLN A 238 -1.33 10.81 -12.16
C GLN A 238 -2.52 11.56 -12.78
N GLY A 239 -2.38 11.99 -14.03
CA GLY A 239 -3.34 12.86 -14.69
C GLY A 239 -3.69 14.08 -13.83
N ASN A 240 -4.99 14.28 -13.64
CA ASN A 240 -5.62 15.35 -12.84
C ASN A 240 -5.66 15.05 -11.33
N TYR A 241 -5.06 13.96 -10.87
CA TYR A 241 -5.07 13.60 -9.46
C TYR A 241 -3.66 13.68 -8.83
N PHE A 242 -3.61 14.12 -7.57
CA PHE A 242 -2.41 14.16 -6.77
C PHE A 242 -2.63 13.37 -5.47
N MET A 243 -1.73 12.45 -5.15
CA MET A 243 -1.70 11.77 -3.85
C MET A 243 -0.85 12.59 -2.87
N TRP A 244 -1.48 13.03 -1.77
CA TRP A 244 -0.79 13.55 -0.60
C TRP A 244 -0.89 12.50 0.52
N GLY A 245 0.10 11.61 0.60
CA GLY A 245 0.06 10.45 1.49
C GLY A 245 0.06 10.78 2.98
N PHE A 246 0.66 11.91 3.39
CA PHE A 246 0.77 12.29 4.80
C PHE A 246 -0.58 12.67 5.40
N ALA A 247 -0.87 12.18 6.61
CA ALA A 247 -2.17 12.37 7.26
C ALA A 247 -2.27 13.63 8.16
N GLY A 248 -1.23 14.47 8.22
CA GLY A 248 -1.23 15.69 9.04
C GLY A 248 -2.44 16.60 8.79
N SER A 249 -3.13 17.05 9.85
CA SER A 249 -4.00 18.24 9.75
C SER A 249 -3.12 19.48 9.67
N PRO A 250 -3.58 20.64 9.17
CA PRO A 250 -2.73 21.84 9.06
C PRO A 250 -1.99 22.21 10.35
N ASP A 251 -2.63 22.09 11.52
CA ASP A 251 -1.99 22.38 12.81
C ASP A 251 -0.89 21.39 13.20
N TYR A 252 -0.93 20.18 12.62
CA TYR A 252 0.07 19.14 12.76
C TYR A 252 1.10 19.14 11.63
N MET A 253 0.91 19.89 10.55
CA MET A 253 1.92 20.08 9.51
C MET A 253 3.03 21.03 10.00
N THR A 254 4.28 20.78 9.60
CA THR A 254 5.35 21.78 9.73
C THR A 254 5.02 23.00 8.85
N ASP A 255 5.63 24.16 9.13
CA ASP A 255 5.35 25.37 8.33
C ASP A 255 5.86 25.22 6.88
N GLU A 256 6.97 24.49 6.68
CA GLU A 256 7.44 24.09 5.36
C GLU A 256 6.39 23.22 4.65
N ALA A 257 5.82 22.23 5.35
CA ALA A 257 4.82 21.34 4.77
C ALA A 257 3.52 22.06 4.39
N LYS A 258 3.10 23.06 5.19
CA LYS A 258 1.97 23.93 4.84
C LYS A 258 2.19 24.67 3.52
N ASP A 259 3.39 25.21 3.31
CA ASP A 259 3.70 25.95 2.09
C ASP A 259 3.87 25.01 0.88
N VAL A 260 4.47 23.82 1.07
CA VAL A 260 4.49 22.77 0.04
C VAL A 260 3.07 22.29 -0.29
N PHE A 261 2.18 22.16 0.69
CA PHE A 261 0.79 21.75 0.47
C PHE A 261 0.02 22.80 -0.35
N VAL A 262 0.18 24.09 -0.06
CA VAL A 262 -0.37 25.17 -0.91
C VAL A 262 0.19 25.08 -2.32
N ASN A 263 1.49 24.83 -2.47
CA ASN A 263 2.10 24.67 -3.78
C ASN A 263 1.54 23.46 -4.55
N THR A 264 1.26 22.36 -3.87
CA THR A 264 0.60 21.18 -4.45
C THR A 264 -0.79 21.50 -5.00
N ILE A 265 -1.61 22.28 -4.28
CA ILE A 265 -2.92 22.74 -4.77
C ILE A 265 -2.76 23.56 -6.05
N CYS A 266 -1.82 24.51 -6.06
CA CYS A 266 -1.53 25.32 -7.25
C CYS A 266 -0.98 24.49 -8.40
N TYR A 267 -0.19 23.46 -8.09
CA TYR A 267 0.41 22.57 -9.06
C TYR A 267 -0.66 21.73 -9.78
N ILE A 268 -1.55 21.08 -9.03
CA ILE A 268 -2.51 20.14 -9.61
C ILE A 268 -3.54 20.83 -10.51
N LYS A 269 -3.83 22.12 -10.28
CA LYS A 269 -4.71 22.92 -11.14
C LYS A 269 -4.27 22.91 -12.61
N LYS A 270 -2.96 22.81 -12.89
CA LYS A 270 -2.42 22.79 -14.26
C LYS A 270 -2.89 21.57 -15.07
N PHE A 271 -3.44 20.56 -14.40
CA PHE A 271 -3.86 19.29 -14.98
C PHE A 271 -5.39 19.18 -15.13
N ASP A 272 -6.08 20.31 -15.11
CA ASP A 272 -7.51 20.37 -15.40
C ASP A 272 -7.80 19.78 -16.80
N ARG A 273 -8.80 18.88 -16.86
CA ARG A 273 -9.18 18.12 -18.06
C ARG A 273 -8.07 17.25 -18.65
N LEU A 274 -7.05 16.87 -17.85
CA LEU A 274 -6.00 15.92 -18.23
C LEU A 274 -6.14 14.59 -17.46
N PRO A 275 -7.07 13.70 -17.85
CA PRO A 275 -7.30 12.45 -17.14
C PRO A 275 -6.11 11.49 -17.25
N ALA A 276 -6.06 10.52 -16.34
CA ALA A 276 -5.14 9.39 -16.43
C ALA A 276 -5.35 8.61 -17.74
N ILE A 277 -4.26 8.26 -18.42
CA ILE A 277 -4.28 7.50 -19.69
C ILE A 277 -3.88 6.03 -19.51
N VAL A 278 -3.34 5.67 -18.35
CA VAL A 278 -3.02 4.29 -17.96
C VAL A 278 -3.88 3.87 -16.79
N LYS A 279 -4.56 2.72 -16.94
CA LYS A 279 -5.17 2.01 -15.82
C LYS A 279 -4.16 1.04 -15.24
N LYS A 280 -3.77 1.26 -13.97
CA LYS A 280 -2.95 0.32 -13.22
C LYS A 280 -3.71 -0.99 -13.07
N VAL A 281 -3.12 -2.04 -13.62
CA VAL A 281 -3.51 -3.40 -13.33
C VAL A 281 -2.75 -3.80 -12.06
N GLN A 282 -3.43 -4.39 -11.09
CA GLN A 282 -2.80 -4.90 -9.87
C GLN A 282 -2.00 -6.14 -10.24
N ILE A 283 -0.78 -5.95 -10.77
CA ILE A 283 0.12 -7.02 -11.16
C ILE A 283 1.54 -6.86 -10.64
N GLU A 284 2.24 -7.98 -10.51
CA GLU A 284 3.70 -7.93 -10.35
C GLU A 284 4.37 -7.31 -11.58
N THR A 285 5.30 -6.41 -11.31
CA THR A 285 6.23 -5.90 -12.32
C THR A 285 7.47 -6.79 -12.37
N ARG A 286 8.37 -6.52 -13.31
CA ARG A 286 9.59 -7.30 -13.49
C ARG A 286 10.51 -7.31 -12.27
N SER A 287 10.34 -6.38 -11.33
CA SER A 287 11.00 -6.42 -10.02
C SER A 287 10.74 -7.73 -9.27
N GLY A 288 9.64 -8.43 -9.52
CA GLY A 288 9.40 -9.77 -8.98
C GLY A 288 10.46 -10.80 -9.41
N VAL A 289 11.07 -10.65 -10.60
CA VAL A 289 12.21 -11.48 -11.02
C VAL A 289 13.47 -11.14 -10.23
N ASP A 290 13.70 -9.86 -9.97
CA ASP A 290 14.84 -9.39 -9.17
C ASP A 290 14.71 -9.89 -7.72
N GLU A 291 13.50 -9.87 -7.17
CA GLU A 291 13.18 -10.43 -5.87
C GLU A 291 13.42 -11.95 -5.83
N LEU A 292 13.01 -12.70 -6.86
CA LEU A 292 13.29 -14.14 -6.94
C LEU A 292 14.79 -14.42 -6.98
N ILE A 293 15.57 -13.66 -7.76
CA ILE A 293 17.03 -13.79 -7.81
C ILE A 293 17.63 -13.50 -6.43
N TYR A 294 17.18 -12.44 -5.76
CA TYR A 294 17.64 -12.06 -4.43
C TYR A 294 17.34 -13.17 -3.41
N ARG A 295 16.09 -13.64 -3.33
CA ARG A 295 15.63 -14.65 -2.36
C ARG A 295 16.25 -16.01 -2.59
N LEU A 296 16.59 -16.37 -3.82
CA LEU A 296 17.35 -17.58 -4.11
C LEU A 296 18.81 -17.38 -3.70
N SER A 297 19.05 -17.48 -2.40
CA SER A 297 20.35 -17.30 -1.77
C SER A 297 20.46 -18.19 -0.53
N LYS A 298 21.55 -18.96 -0.46
CA LYS A 298 21.86 -19.77 0.72
C LYS A 298 22.21 -18.90 1.94
N ASP A 299 22.80 -17.73 1.70
CA ASP A 299 23.15 -16.80 2.77
C ASP A 299 21.90 -16.19 3.39
N LEU A 300 20.91 -15.79 2.57
CA LEU A 300 19.62 -15.30 3.10
C LEU A 300 18.87 -16.40 3.85
N TYR A 301 18.91 -17.64 3.37
CA TYR A 301 18.35 -18.79 4.10
C TYR A 301 19.02 -18.95 5.48
N ASN A 302 20.35 -18.94 5.53
CA ASN A 302 21.09 -19.04 6.78
C ASN A 302 20.80 -17.87 7.72
N GLN A 303 20.73 -16.64 7.19
CA GLN A 303 20.36 -15.44 7.94
C GLN A 303 18.94 -15.55 8.52
N ALA A 304 17.98 -16.10 7.77
CA ALA A 304 16.63 -16.34 8.26
C ALA A 304 16.61 -17.31 9.45
N ILE A 305 17.43 -18.37 9.43
CA ILE A 305 17.56 -19.30 10.56
C ILE A 305 18.15 -18.61 11.80
N VAL A 306 19.19 -17.79 11.62
CA VAL A 306 19.79 -17.02 12.73
C VAL A 306 18.79 -16.03 13.30
N SER A 307 18.15 -15.23 12.44
CA SER A 307 17.13 -14.25 12.81
C SER A 307 15.96 -14.90 13.56
N ARG A 308 15.54 -16.10 13.14
CA ARG A 308 14.52 -16.91 13.84
C ARG A 308 14.93 -17.23 15.27
N ARG A 309 16.15 -17.72 15.48
CA ARG A 309 16.65 -18.08 16.83
C ARG A 309 16.77 -16.86 17.72
N GLU A 310 17.36 -15.78 17.22
CA GLU A 310 17.51 -14.53 17.96
C GLU A 310 16.15 -13.89 18.30
N GLY A 311 15.23 -13.87 17.35
CA GLY A 311 13.88 -13.35 17.58
C GLY A 311 13.07 -14.21 18.56
N ASN A 312 13.25 -15.53 18.57
CA ASN A 312 12.66 -16.40 19.58
C ASN A 312 13.23 -16.13 20.98
N LEU A 313 14.53 -15.83 21.10
CA LEU A 313 15.13 -15.40 22.37
C LEU A 313 14.54 -14.06 22.84
N ARG A 314 14.31 -13.11 21.92
CA ARG A 314 13.60 -11.85 22.22
C ARG A 314 12.15 -12.12 22.68
N MET A 315 11.45 -13.03 22.03
CA MET A 315 10.09 -13.43 22.41
C MET A 315 10.05 -14.01 23.83
N LEU A 316 10.97 -14.92 24.16
CA LEU A 316 11.10 -15.49 25.51
C LEU A 316 11.31 -14.40 26.56
N LYS A 317 12.19 -13.44 26.26
CA LYS A 317 12.44 -12.29 27.14
C LYS A 317 11.17 -11.44 27.34
N MET A 318 10.46 -11.09 26.27
CA MET A 318 9.21 -10.33 26.35
C MET A 318 8.13 -11.09 27.14
N GLN A 319 8.01 -12.40 26.93
CA GLN A 319 7.09 -13.23 27.72
C GLN A 319 7.47 -13.25 29.20
N GLN A 320 8.76 -13.27 29.53
CA GLN A 320 9.19 -13.21 30.93
C GLN A 320 8.87 -11.85 31.56
N GLU A 321 9.14 -10.74 30.88
CA GLU A 321 8.82 -9.39 31.35
C GLU A 321 7.31 -9.22 31.62
N LEU A 322 6.46 -9.78 30.76
CA LEU A 322 5.01 -9.78 30.94
C LEU A 322 4.55 -10.64 32.13
N LYS A 323 5.19 -11.80 32.37
CA LYS A 323 4.94 -12.62 33.57
C LYS A 323 5.31 -11.87 34.84
N ASP A 324 6.44 -11.17 34.84
CA ASP A 324 6.91 -10.41 35.99
C ASP A 324 5.97 -9.23 36.32
N LYS A 325 5.48 -8.52 35.30
CA LYS A 325 4.44 -7.48 35.47
C LYS A 325 3.15 -8.04 36.04
N LYS A 326 2.68 -9.16 35.49
CA LYS A 326 1.48 -9.85 35.99
C LYS A 326 1.65 -10.31 37.44
N ALA A 327 2.83 -10.82 37.81
CA ALA A 327 3.13 -11.23 39.19
C ALA A 327 3.12 -10.04 40.17
N LYS A 328 3.35 -8.81 39.70
CA LYS A 328 3.21 -7.57 40.47
C LYS A 328 1.77 -7.05 40.55
N GLY A 329 0.81 -7.75 39.94
CA GLY A 329 -0.59 -7.34 39.89
C GLY A 329 -0.92 -6.30 38.82
N GLU A 330 -0.01 -6.04 37.87
CA GLU A 330 -0.29 -5.14 36.74
C GLU A 330 -1.23 -5.83 35.73
N ASP A 331 -2.22 -5.08 35.22
CA ASP A 331 -3.04 -5.53 34.09
C ASP A 331 -2.24 -5.41 32.79
N ILE A 332 -1.86 -6.56 32.25
CA ILE A 332 -1.11 -6.63 30.99
C ILE A 332 -2.04 -6.58 29.76
N GLY A 333 -3.36 -6.71 29.95
CA GLY A 333 -4.36 -6.72 28.89
C GLY A 333 -4.45 -8.03 28.12
N HIS A 334 -5.62 -8.27 27.50
CA HIS A 334 -5.97 -9.54 26.82
C HIS A 334 -4.96 -9.96 25.73
N GLY A 335 -4.50 -9.03 24.90
CA GLY A 335 -3.54 -9.36 23.83
C GLY A 335 -2.20 -9.88 24.37
N ASN A 336 -1.69 -9.31 25.46
CA ASN A 336 -0.47 -9.80 26.10
C ASN A 336 -0.70 -11.12 26.84
N GLU A 337 -1.89 -11.35 27.41
CA GLU A 337 -2.26 -12.64 27.99
C GLU A 337 -2.25 -13.77 26.95
N MET A 338 -2.73 -13.49 25.74
CA MET A 338 -2.64 -14.43 24.62
C MET A 338 -1.19 -14.65 24.17
N PHE A 339 -0.41 -13.57 24.06
CA PHE A 339 1.00 -13.63 23.69
C PHE A 339 1.85 -14.45 24.67
N LEU A 340 1.58 -14.38 25.97
CA LEU A 340 2.23 -15.20 27.00
C LEU A 340 2.07 -16.70 26.80
N LYS A 341 0.99 -17.13 26.15
CA LYS A 341 0.62 -18.54 25.95
C LYS A 341 1.02 -19.05 24.56
N MET A 342 1.51 -18.16 23.71
CA MET A 342 1.94 -18.50 22.38
C MET A 342 3.19 -19.40 22.46
N PRO A 343 3.18 -20.59 21.82
CA PRO A 343 4.32 -21.49 21.84
C PRO A 343 5.47 -20.93 21.01
N ILE A 344 6.68 -21.38 21.32
CA ILE A 344 7.91 -20.98 20.62
C ILE A 344 8.54 -22.24 20.01
N THR A 345 8.96 -22.14 18.74
CA THR A 345 9.69 -23.20 18.06
C THR A 345 10.88 -22.65 17.28
N ASN A 346 12.01 -23.36 17.34
CA ASN A 346 13.19 -23.11 16.52
C ASN A 346 13.17 -23.96 15.23
N ASP A 347 12.09 -24.69 14.97
CA ASP A 347 11.94 -25.46 13.74
C ASP A 347 11.99 -24.52 12.53
N THR A 348 12.75 -24.95 11.54
CA THR A 348 12.94 -24.23 10.27
C THR A 348 12.83 -25.23 9.13
N GLN A 349 12.34 -24.78 7.99
CA GLN A 349 12.28 -25.59 6.78
C GLN A 349 13.69 -25.95 6.28
N SER A 350 13.80 -27.05 5.54
CA SER A 350 15.05 -27.43 4.87
C SER A 350 15.42 -26.42 3.77
N PHE A 351 16.68 -26.42 3.32
CA PHE A 351 17.08 -25.58 2.18
C PHE A 351 16.38 -26.00 0.89
N ASP A 352 16.13 -27.30 0.71
CA ASP A 352 15.37 -27.85 -0.40
C ASP A 352 13.95 -27.28 -0.42
N ASP A 353 13.24 -27.33 0.73
CA ASP A 353 11.88 -26.76 0.85
C ASP A 353 11.89 -25.24 0.68
N TYR A 354 12.95 -24.56 1.15
CA TYR A 354 13.13 -23.13 0.93
C TYR A 354 13.19 -22.80 -0.56
N VAL A 355 14.07 -23.46 -1.31
CA VAL A 355 14.23 -23.21 -2.75
C VAL A 355 12.99 -23.61 -3.52
N LYS A 356 12.45 -24.81 -3.24
CA LYS A 356 11.23 -25.35 -3.85
C LYS A 356 10.04 -24.41 -3.63
N GLY A 357 9.93 -23.78 -2.46
CA GLY A 357 8.87 -22.81 -2.15
C GLY A 357 8.88 -21.55 -3.03
N TYR A 358 10.02 -21.13 -3.58
CA TYR A 358 10.11 -19.96 -4.47
C TYR A 358 9.96 -20.32 -5.96
N VAL A 359 10.43 -21.50 -6.38
CA VAL A 359 10.56 -21.85 -7.80
C VAL A 359 9.56 -22.91 -8.27
N GLY A 360 8.87 -23.54 -7.33
CA GLY A 360 7.95 -24.65 -7.57
C GLY A 360 8.63 -25.93 -8.04
N ASP A 361 7.84 -27.00 -8.12
CA ASP A 361 8.32 -28.37 -8.38
C ASP A 361 9.00 -28.49 -9.75
N SER A 362 8.49 -27.80 -10.78
CA SER A 362 9.00 -27.93 -12.15
C SER A 362 10.41 -27.41 -12.31
N LEU A 363 10.74 -26.24 -11.75
CA LEU A 363 12.12 -25.73 -11.81
C LEU A 363 13.03 -26.44 -10.80
N PHE A 364 12.50 -26.83 -9.64
CA PHE A 364 13.25 -27.61 -8.66
C PHE A 364 13.69 -28.97 -9.19
N ALA A 365 12.84 -29.67 -9.94
CA ALA A 365 13.20 -30.93 -10.57
C ALA A 365 14.37 -30.83 -11.57
N ILE A 366 14.60 -29.63 -12.14
CA ILE A 366 15.66 -29.38 -13.13
C ILE A 366 16.96 -28.94 -12.46
N TYR A 367 16.88 -28.01 -11.50
CA TYR A 367 18.07 -27.34 -10.93
C TYR A 367 18.36 -27.75 -9.48
N GLY A 368 17.44 -28.41 -8.79
CA GLY A 368 17.57 -28.77 -7.38
C GLY A 368 17.92 -27.56 -6.53
N THR A 369 18.97 -27.66 -5.72
CA THR A 369 19.50 -26.58 -4.88
C THR A 369 20.63 -25.77 -5.54
N ASN A 370 20.86 -25.93 -6.85
CA ASN A 370 21.90 -25.17 -7.57
C ASN A 370 21.45 -23.73 -7.89
N ILE A 371 21.61 -22.85 -6.90
CA ILE A 371 21.21 -21.44 -6.96
C ILE A 371 21.75 -20.70 -8.20
N SER A 372 23.00 -20.95 -8.57
CA SER A 372 23.63 -20.29 -9.73
C SER A 372 22.91 -20.56 -11.04
N LEU A 373 22.31 -21.75 -11.21
CA LEU A 373 21.52 -22.09 -12.40
C LEU A 373 20.20 -21.31 -12.45
N TYR A 374 19.54 -21.09 -11.31
CA TYR A 374 18.35 -20.24 -11.26
C TYR A 374 18.68 -18.79 -11.60
N HIS A 375 19.75 -18.23 -11.02
CA HIS A 375 20.20 -16.87 -11.32
C HIS A 375 20.50 -16.71 -12.81
N LYS A 376 21.19 -17.68 -13.41
CA LYS A 376 21.46 -17.71 -14.85
C LYS A 376 20.16 -17.77 -15.65
N TYR A 377 19.23 -18.66 -15.29
CA TYR A 377 17.94 -18.81 -15.93
C TYR A 377 17.15 -17.49 -15.92
N TYR A 378 16.98 -16.86 -14.75
CA TYR A 378 16.21 -15.62 -14.65
C TYR A 378 16.87 -14.46 -15.39
N ARG A 379 18.20 -14.29 -15.29
CA ARG A 379 18.93 -13.22 -15.99
C ARG A 379 18.88 -13.38 -17.51
N GLN A 380 19.05 -14.60 -18.03
CA GLN A 380 18.99 -14.86 -19.46
C GLN A 380 17.59 -14.65 -20.06
N ASN A 381 16.55 -14.78 -19.23
CA ASN A 381 15.16 -14.69 -19.64
C ASN A 381 14.45 -13.41 -19.20
N TYR A 382 15.18 -12.49 -18.55
CA TYR A 382 14.64 -11.30 -17.90
C TYR A 382 13.75 -10.47 -18.83
N GLU A 383 14.17 -10.32 -20.10
CA GLU A 383 13.45 -9.54 -21.11
C GLU A 383 12.13 -10.15 -21.60
N TYR A 384 11.83 -11.40 -21.24
CA TYR A 384 10.69 -12.17 -21.77
C TYR A 384 9.66 -12.53 -20.70
N PHE A 385 9.87 -12.16 -19.43
CA PHE A 385 8.85 -12.35 -18.41
C PHE A 385 7.66 -11.42 -18.65
N TYR A 386 6.46 -11.94 -18.41
CA TYR A 386 5.19 -11.21 -18.50
C TYR A 386 4.21 -11.76 -17.45
N PRO A 387 3.17 -11.00 -17.07
CA PRO A 387 2.18 -11.45 -16.09
C PRO A 387 1.30 -12.55 -16.66
N SER A 388 1.27 -13.71 -15.99
CA SER A 388 0.32 -14.81 -16.26
C SER A 388 -0.89 -14.80 -15.32
N GLY A 389 -0.86 -13.94 -14.31
CA GLY A 389 -1.94 -13.72 -13.35
C GLY A 389 -1.69 -12.45 -12.54
N VAL A 390 -2.56 -12.22 -11.55
CA VAL A 390 -2.50 -11.02 -10.71
C VAL A 390 -1.13 -10.90 -10.04
N TYR A 391 -0.45 -11.98 -9.67
CA TYR A 391 0.87 -11.83 -9.05
C TYR A 391 1.85 -12.93 -9.41
N THR A 392 1.91 -13.26 -10.71
CA THR A 392 2.84 -14.29 -11.18
C THR A 392 3.40 -13.87 -12.52
N LEU A 393 4.73 -13.89 -12.61
CA LEU A 393 5.44 -13.72 -13.87
C LEU A 393 5.74 -15.09 -14.48
N GLN A 394 5.51 -15.20 -15.77
CA GLN A 394 5.83 -16.38 -16.56
C GLN A 394 6.78 -15.99 -17.70
N LEU A 395 7.66 -16.92 -18.06
CA LEU A 395 8.49 -16.79 -19.25
C LEU A 395 7.62 -16.88 -20.52
N ASP A 396 7.59 -15.81 -21.30
CA ASP A 396 7.00 -15.81 -22.63
C ASP A 396 7.88 -16.57 -23.63
N ARG A 397 7.51 -17.82 -23.91
CA ARG A 397 8.23 -18.68 -24.87
C ARG A 397 8.15 -18.16 -26.30
N ASP A 398 7.08 -17.44 -26.67
CA ASP A 398 6.93 -16.88 -28.01
C ASP A 398 7.91 -15.70 -28.21
N ALA A 399 7.98 -14.78 -27.24
CA ALA A 399 8.94 -13.67 -27.27
C ALA A 399 10.39 -14.17 -27.16
N GLN A 400 10.63 -15.17 -26.29
CA GLN A 400 11.93 -15.83 -26.16
C GLN A 400 12.38 -16.46 -27.49
N LYS A 401 11.49 -17.17 -28.19
CA LYS A 401 11.77 -17.78 -29.51
C LYS A 401 12.16 -16.75 -30.55
N LEU A 402 11.56 -15.55 -30.50
CA LEU A 402 11.93 -14.45 -31.38
C LEU A 402 13.23 -13.75 -30.98
N GLY A 403 13.69 -13.89 -29.73
CA GLY A 403 14.89 -13.23 -29.21
C GLY A 403 14.78 -11.71 -29.12
N ILE A 404 13.55 -11.17 -29.10
CA ILE A 404 13.30 -9.74 -29.01
C ILE A 404 12.57 -9.43 -27.71
N SER A 405 13.15 -8.55 -26.89
CA SER A 405 12.57 -8.10 -25.62
C SER A 405 11.13 -7.62 -25.80
N ASN A 406 10.27 -7.97 -24.86
CA ASN A 406 8.88 -7.51 -24.84
C ASN A 406 8.71 -6.01 -24.58
N ARG A 407 9.80 -5.30 -24.26
CA ARG A 407 9.84 -3.84 -24.07
C ARG A 407 10.25 -3.08 -25.32
N LYS A 408 10.60 -3.78 -26.40
CA LYS A 408 11.05 -3.16 -27.66
C LYS A 408 9.96 -3.20 -28.72
N VAL A 409 9.65 -2.05 -29.31
CA VAL A 409 8.70 -1.92 -30.43
C VAL A 409 9.07 -2.85 -31.61
N ALA A 410 10.36 -3.19 -31.75
CA ALA A 410 10.86 -4.18 -32.71
C ALA A 410 10.17 -5.56 -32.60
N LEU A 411 9.66 -5.95 -31.42
CA LEU A 411 8.88 -7.17 -31.26
C LEU A 411 7.58 -7.08 -32.05
N LEU A 412 6.89 -5.93 -31.95
CA LEU A 412 5.66 -5.67 -32.71
C LEU A 412 5.95 -5.69 -34.20
N ASP A 413 7.01 -4.98 -34.65
CA ASP A 413 7.42 -5.00 -36.06
C ASP A 413 7.64 -6.41 -36.61
N LYS A 414 8.36 -7.24 -35.85
CA LYS A 414 8.62 -8.63 -36.23
C LYS A 414 7.33 -9.43 -36.36
N CYS A 415 6.40 -9.27 -35.42
CA CYS A 415 5.10 -9.95 -35.46
C CYS A 415 4.26 -9.48 -36.65
N VAL A 416 4.21 -8.17 -36.93
CA VAL A 416 3.50 -7.65 -38.10
C VAL A 416 4.08 -8.20 -39.40
N SER A 417 5.41 -8.22 -39.56
CA SER A 417 6.05 -8.82 -40.74
C SER A 417 5.76 -10.32 -40.89
N LEU A 418 5.66 -11.06 -39.79
CA LEU A 418 5.27 -12.47 -39.80
C LEU A 418 3.84 -12.67 -40.28
N LEU A 419 2.90 -11.82 -39.82
CA LEU A 419 1.50 -11.82 -40.31
C LEU A 419 1.42 -11.47 -41.80
N GLU A 420 2.12 -10.43 -42.25
CA GLU A 420 2.16 -10.00 -43.66
C GLU A 420 2.74 -11.11 -44.57
N ALA A 421 3.70 -11.88 -44.08
CA ALA A 421 4.31 -13.00 -44.80
C ALA A 421 3.57 -14.34 -44.64
N ASN A 422 2.43 -14.37 -43.92
CA ASN A 422 1.67 -15.57 -43.58
C ASN A 422 2.53 -16.68 -42.91
N LYS A 423 3.47 -16.29 -42.03
CA LYS A 423 4.38 -17.19 -41.31
C LYS A 423 4.14 -17.09 -39.80
N GLU A 424 4.10 -18.23 -39.11
CA GLU A 424 3.96 -18.27 -37.63
C GLU A 424 2.78 -17.41 -37.12
N VAL A 425 1.69 -17.35 -37.90
CA VAL A 425 0.58 -16.40 -37.76
C VAL A 425 -0.01 -16.41 -36.35
N ALA A 426 -0.25 -17.61 -35.80
CA ALA A 426 -0.81 -17.77 -34.46
C ALA A 426 0.11 -17.18 -33.37
N MET A 427 1.43 -17.37 -33.48
CA MET A 427 2.40 -16.82 -32.53
C MET A 427 2.46 -15.29 -32.63
N ALA A 428 2.56 -14.77 -33.85
CA ALA A 428 2.59 -13.33 -34.10
C ALA A 428 1.34 -12.62 -33.57
N GLN A 429 0.15 -13.20 -33.83
CA GLN A 429 -1.11 -12.67 -33.32
C GLN A 429 -1.16 -12.68 -31.78
N ARG A 430 -0.80 -13.80 -31.14
CA ARG A 430 -0.74 -13.89 -29.66
C ARG A 430 0.16 -12.81 -29.07
N LEU A 431 1.35 -12.57 -29.63
CA LEU A 431 2.28 -11.56 -29.14
C LEU A 431 1.75 -10.13 -29.32
N LEU A 432 1.15 -9.82 -30.48
CA LEU A 432 0.56 -8.51 -30.74
C LEU A 432 -0.60 -8.20 -29.78
N GLU A 433 -1.49 -9.17 -29.54
CA GLU A 433 -2.61 -9.00 -28.59
C GLU A 433 -2.14 -8.97 -27.13
N ARG A 434 -1.09 -9.73 -26.80
CA ARG A 434 -0.47 -9.72 -25.46
C ARG A 434 0.14 -8.36 -25.16
N TYR A 435 0.89 -7.78 -26.09
CA TYR A 435 1.70 -6.58 -25.86
C TYR A 435 1.09 -5.27 -26.37
N THR A 436 -0.16 -5.27 -26.86
CA THR A 436 -0.88 -4.04 -27.22
C THR A 436 -2.31 -4.06 -26.70
N THR A 437 -3.04 -2.95 -26.84
CA THR A 437 -4.48 -2.87 -26.59
C THR A 437 -5.33 -3.05 -27.86
N GLN A 438 -4.71 -3.45 -28.97
CA GLN A 438 -5.39 -3.57 -30.25
C GLN A 438 -5.79 -5.01 -30.54
N LYS A 439 -6.79 -5.19 -31.41
CA LYS A 439 -7.32 -6.49 -31.83
C LYS A 439 -7.61 -6.48 -33.33
N PHE A 440 -6.56 -6.38 -34.14
CA PHE A 440 -6.68 -6.49 -35.59
C PHE A 440 -6.47 -7.93 -36.04
N ASN A 441 -7.12 -8.32 -37.14
CA ASN A 441 -7.01 -9.67 -37.68
C ASN A 441 -6.04 -9.73 -38.88
N LYS A 442 -5.73 -8.58 -39.50
CA LYS A 442 -4.91 -8.53 -40.71
C LYS A 442 -3.57 -7.82 -40.46
N GLY A 443 -2.49 -8.35 -41.05
CA GLY A 443 -1.15 -7.74 -40.96
C GLY A 443 -1.11 -6.27 -41.42
N ALA A 444 -1.85 -5.93 -42.48
CA ALA A 444 -1.93 -4.55 -42.98
C ALA A 444 -2.56 -3.56 -41.97
N GLU A 445 -3.57 -4.00 -41.20
CA GLU A 445 -4.20 -3.18 -40.16
C GLU A 445 -3.22 -2.90 -39.02
N TRP A 446 -2.50 -3.95 -38.58
CA TRP A 446 -1.44 -3.81 -37.60
C TRP A 446 -0.32 -2.88 -38.08
N ARG A 447 0.13 -3.01 -39.34
CA ARG A 447 1.15 -2.16 -39.94
C ARG A 447 0.73 -0.69 -39.96
N ASN A 448 -0.51 -0.42 -40.38
CA ASN A 448 -1.05 0.92 -40.43
C ASN A 448 -1.11 1.55 -39.03
N TRP A 449 -1.64 0.82 -38.03
CA TRP A 449 -1.66 1.29 -36.65
C TRP A 449 -0.26 1.55 -36.10
N LEU A 450 0.69 0.65 -36.34
CA LEU A 450 2.05 0.78 -35.85
C LEU A 450 2.76 1.97 -36.50
N ASN A 451 2.64 2.15 -37.81
CA ASN A 451 3.23 3.29 -38.52
C ASN A 451 2.66 4.63 -38.03
N LEU A 452 1.34 4.71 -37.80
CA LEU A 452 0.68 5.91 -37.30
C LEU A 452 1.14 6.27 -35.88
N ASN A 453 1.33 5.27 -35.02
CA ASN A 453 1.52 5.49 -33.59
C ASN A 453 2.97 5.32 -33.12
N ARG A 454 3.90 4.83 -33.95
CA ARG A 454 5.27 4.45 -33.57
C ARG A 454 5.96 5.43 -32.62
N ASN A 455 5.95 6.71 -32.97
CA ASN A 455 6.66 7.75 -32.23
C ASN A 455 5.92 8.21 -30.96
N ASN A 456 4.69 7.73 -30.76
CA ASN A 456 3.86 8.01 -29.59
C ASN A 456 3.66 6.76 -28.71
N LEU A 457 4.26 5.61 -29.04
CA LEU A 457 4.16 4.42 -28.19
C LEU A 457 5.06 4.55 -26.96
N PHE A 458 4.53 4.17 -25.80
CA PHE A 458 5.30 3.92 -24.58
C PHE A 458 4.94 2.54 -24.03
N TYR A 459 5.87 1.93 -23.30
CA TYR A 459 5.66 0.62 -22.68
C TYR A 459 5.41 0.81 -21.18
N THR A 460 4.36 0.18 -20.66
CA THR A 460 4.00 0.24 -19.24
C THR A 460 3.84 -1.16 -18.67
N GLU A 461 4.55 -1.45 -17.59
CA GLU A 461 4.40 -2.70 -16.84
C GLU A 461 3.16 -2.62 -15.95
N SER A 462 2.97 -1.48 -15.27
CA SER A 462 1.78 -1.24 -14.44
C SER A 462 0.47 -1.24 -15.24
N GLY A 463 0.52 -0.91 -16.54
CA GLY A 463 -0.61 -1.02 -17.47
C GLY A 463 -0.82 -2.42 -18.08
N GLY A 464 -0.18 -3.46 -17.53
CA GLY A 464 -0.37 -4.84 -17.99
C GLY A 464 0.71 -5.36 -18.95
N PHE A 465 1.94 -4.81 -18.90
CA PHE A 465 3.04 -5.13 -19.82
C PHE A 465 2.63 -4.86 -21.28
N LYS A 466 2.21 -3.64 -21.58
CA LYS A 466 1.69 -3.27 -22.92
C LYS A 466 2.33 -2.02 -23.48
N PHE A 467 2.45 -1.99 -24.80
CA PHE A 467 2.61 -0.76 -25.56
C PHE A 467 1.27 -0.04 -25.67
N MET A 468 1.26 1.21 -25.20
CA MET A 468 0.11 2.10 -25.25
C MET A 468 0.46 3.36 -26.04
N VAL A 469 -0.54 3.96 -26.66
CA VAL A 469 -0.38 5.22 -27.39
C VAL A 469 -0.44 6.37 -26.37
N ASN A 470 0.53 7.28 -26.42
CA ASN A 470 0.51 8.51 -25.64
C ASN A 470 -0.59 9.44 -26.17
N THR A 471 -1.71 9.43 -25.44
CA THR A 471 -2.87 10.30 -25.64
C THR A 471 -2.91 11.46 -24.64
N TYR A 472 -1.89 11.60 -23.78
CA TYR A 472 -1.88 12.62 -22.74
C TYR A 472 -1.85 14.02 -23.36
N GLY A 473 -2.70 14.93 -22.88
CA GLY A 473 -2.85 16.28 -23.43
C GLY A 473 -3.56 16.36 -24.79
N LYS A 474 -4.04 15.24 -25.34
CA LYS A 474 -4.79 15.22 -26.61
C LYS A 474 -6.28 15.00 -26.33
N SER A 475 -7.14 15.76 -27.02
CA SER A 475 -8.59 15.58 -26.93
C SER A 475 -9.02 14.31 -27.66
N PHE A 476 -9.42 13.29 -26.92
CA PHE A 476 -10.07 12.10 -27.47
C PHE A 476 -11.44 11.90 -26.81
N PRO A 477 -12.45 11.40 -27.55
CA PRO A 477 -13.66 10.89 -26.92
C PRO A 477 -13.29 9.81 -25.91
N VAL A 478 -13.91 9.82 -24.73
CA VAL A 478 -13.65 8.91 -23.58
C VAL A 478 -13.95 7.42 -23.90
N SER A 479 -14.20 7.07 -25.16
CA SER A 479 -14.80 5.79 -25.57
C SER A 479 -13.83 4.66 -25.95
N GLN A 480 -12.54 4.73 -25.65
CA GLN A 480 -11.60 3.61 -25.91
C GLN A 480 -10.65 3.27 -24.75
N GLN A 481 -11.04 3.53 -23.50
CA GLN A 481 -10.38 2.89 -22.36
C GLN A 481 -10.78 1.41 -22.30
N GLN A 482 -10.12 0.56 -23.10
CA GLN A 482 -10.26 -0.89 -22.96
C GLN A 482 -9.74 -1.30 -21.59
N SER A 483 -10.60 -1.94 -20.81
CA SER A 483 -10.23 -2.60 -19.57
C SER A 483 -9.41 -3.83 -19.89
N TYR A 484 -8.21 -3.91 -19.32
CA TYR A 484 -7.53 -5.19 -19.19
C TYR A 484 -8.31 -6.02 -18.16
N GLN A 485 -8.99 -7.06 -18.62
CA GLN A 485 -9.60 -8.04 -17.74
C GLN A 485 -8.56 -9.13 -17.46
N LEU A 486 -8.03 -9.14 -16.25
CA LEU A 486 -7.39 -10.33 -15.70
C LEU A 486 -8.38 -11.50 -15.74
N PRO A 487 -7.92 -12.75 -15.85
CA PRO A 487 -8.77 -13.91 -15.63
C PRO A 487 -9.52 -13.78 -14.30
N LYS A 488 -10.84 -14.06 -14.28
CA LYS A 488 -11.61 -14.08 -13.04
C LYS A 488 -10.96 -15.04 -12.04
N SER A 489 -10.71 -14.57 -10.82
CA SER A 489 -10.16 -15.41 -9.74
C SER A 489 -11.11 -16.59 -9.49
N VAL A 490 -10.57 -17.80 -9.57
CA VAL A 490 -11.29 -19.02 -9.17
C VAL A 490 -11.23 -19.09 -7.64
N ILE A 491 -12.38 -19.26 -6.99
CA ILE A 491 -12.43 -19.56 -5.56
C ILE A 491 -11.81 -20.95 -5.38
N SER A 492 -10.66 -21.01 -4.72
CA SER A 492 -9.91 -22.22 -4.43
C SER A 492 -9.79 -22.38 -2.92
N ASP A 493 -9.83 -23.63 -2.45
CA ASP A 493 -9.56 -23.98 -1.05
C ASP A 493 -8.07 -23.80 -0.65
N GLU A 494 -7.22 -23.45 -1.62
CA GLU A 494 -5.81 -23.10 -1.44
C GLU A 494 -5.60 -21.59 -1.53
N PRO A 495 -4.66 -21.02 -0.73
CA PRO A 495 -4.36 -19.61 -0.82
C PRO A 495 -3.81 -19.27 -2.19
N THR A 496 -4.27 -18.15 -2.74
CA THR A 496 -3.81 -17.62 -4.03
C THR A 496 -3.19 -16.26 -3.81
N THR A 497 -2.46 -15.74 -4.79
CA THR A 497 -1.90 -14.40 -4.63
C THR A 497 -2.97 -13.29 -4.54
N ALA A 498 -4.15 -13.51 -5.14
CA ALA A 498 -5.32 -12.63 -4.99
C ALA A 498 -6.02 -12.77 -3.63
N ASP A 499 -5.95 -13.96 -3.03
CA ASP A 499 -6.48 -14.24 -1.69
C ASP A 499 -5.49 -15.11 -0.89
N PRO A 500 -4.47 -14.49 -0.27
CA PRO A 500 -3.29 -15.19 0.25
C PRO A 500 -3.54 -15.99 1.53
N VAL A 501 -4.76 -15.96 2.05
CA VAL A 501 -5.13 -16.64 3.29
C VAL A 501 -6.41 -17.41 3.07
N ALA A 502 -6.32 -18.73 2.89
CA ALA A 502 -7.48 -19.61 2.89
C ALA A 502 -7.81 -20.01 4.34
N VAL A 503 -9.05 -19.82 4.78
CA VAL A 503 -9.49 -20.15 6.15
C VAL A 503 -10.45 -21.33 6.07
N SER A 504 -10.20 -22.34 6.89
CA SER A 504 -11.05 -23.51 7.06
C SER A 504 -11.28 -23.76 8.55
N ALA A 505 -12.33 -24.49 8.91
CA ALA A 505 -12.58 -24.85 10.29
C ALA A 505 -13.25 -26.21 10.42
N ARG A 506 -12.94 -26.93 11.50
CA ARG A 506 -13.48 -28.27 11.79
C ARG A 506 -13.46 -28.58 13.28
N PHE A 507 -14.33 -29.48 13.71
CA PHE A 507 -14.24 -30.10 15.03
C PHE A 507 -13.21 -31.22 15.04
N ILE A 508 -12.39 -31.24 16.09
CA ILE A 508 -11.54 -32.37 16.47
C ILE A 508 -12.25 -33.03 17.67
N PRO A 509 -12.76 -34.27 17.49
CA PRO A 509 -13.47 -34.97 18.54
C PRO A 509 -12.67 -35.03 19.84
N GLY A 510 -13.33 -34.71 20.96
CA GLY A 510 -12.82 -34.92 22.31
C GLY A 510 -13.16 -36.32 22.83
N ASN A 511 -13.22 -36.47 24.16
CA ASN A 511 -13.47 -37.76 24.82
C ASN A 511 -14.96 -38.23 24.79
N GLY A 512 -15.77 -37.79 23.81
CA GLY A 512 -17.09 -38.39 23.54
C GLY A 512 -18.33 -37.74 24.18
N ASN A 513 -18.26 -36.50 24.70
CA ASN A 513 -19.36 -35.85 25.44
C ASN A 513 -19.90 -34.55 24.78
N LYS A 514 -19.88 -34.43 23.44
CA LYS A 514 -20.19 -33.14 22.74
C LYS A 514 -19.36 -31.97 23.28
N LYS A 515 -18.12 -32.30 23.66
CA LYS A 515 -17.06 -31.40 24.12
C LYS A 515 -15.90 -31.62 23.18
N ASP A 516 -15.95 -30.91 22.06
CA ASP A 516 -14.97 -31.08 21.00
C ASP A 516 -14.16 -29.81 20.86
N SER A 517 -13.01 -29.95 20.21
CA SER A 517 -12.19 -28.79 19.96
C SER A 517 -12.45 -28.24 18.57
N LEU A 518 -12.91 -27.00 18.51
CA LEU A 518 -13.00 -26.26 17.26
C LEU A 518 -11.58 -25.82 16.85
N LEU A 519 -11.14 -26.30 15.68
CA LEU A 519 -9.93 -25.86 15.02
C LEU A 519 -10.29 -24.94 13.85
N ILE A 520 -9.81 -23.71 13.88
CA ILE A 520 -9.73 -22.82 12.71
C ILE A 520 -8.30 -22.91 12.17
N GLU A 521 -8.16 -23.17 10.89
CA GLU A 521 -6.88 -23.30 10.18
C GLU A 521 -6.81 -22.26 9.06
N ALA A 522 -5.78 -21.43 9.09
CA ALA A 522 -5.42 -20.51 8.02
C ALA A 522 -4.21 -21.06 7.26
N LYS A 523 -4.38 -21.37 5.97
CA LYS A 523 -3.27 -21.61 5.03
C LYS A 523 -2.87 -20.29 4.42
N ILE A 524 -1.58 -19.96 4.48
CA ILE A 524 -1.02 -18.67 4.08
C ILE A 524 -0.05 -18.90 2.93
N LEU A 525 -0.22 -18.15 1.84
CA LEU A 525 0.63 -18.27 0.66
C LEU A 525 2.10 -18.03 0.99
N LYS A 526 3.03 -18.78 0.38
CA LYS A 526 4.48 -18.59 0.59
C LYS A 526 4.89 -17.15 0.29
N GLY A 527 5.64 -16.53 1.21
CA GLY A 527 6.06 -15.13 1.12
C GLY A 527 5.07 -14.14 1.75
N TRP A 528 3.86 -14.59 2.07
CA TRP A 528 2.84 -13.81 2.77
C TRP A 528 2.73 -14.20 4.23
N HIS A 529 2.18 -13.30 5.04
CA HIS A 529 2.00 -13.47 6.46
C HIS A 529 0.79 -12.72 7.00
N ILE A 530 0.29 -13.16 8.16
CA ILE A 530 -0.68 -12.44 9.00
C ILE A 530 -0.06 -12.18 10.37
N TYR A 531 -0.50 -11.15 11.08
CA TYR A 531 0.13 -10.74 12.33
C TYR A 531 -0.39 -11.54 13.52
N ALA A 532 0.51 -12.17 14.26
CA ALA A 532 0.21 -12.89 15.50
C ALA A 532 0.30 -11.97 16.73
N TYR A 533 1.22 -11.01 16.68
CA TYR A 533 1.42 -9.98 17.69
C TYR A 533 2.11 -8.79 17.06
N VAL A 534 1.71 -7.59 17.43
CA VAL A 534 2.43 -6.36 17.10
C VAL A 534 2.50 -5.50 18.36
N SER A 535 3.60 -4.77 18.53
CA SER A 535 3.73 -3.77 19.59
C SER A 535 2.74 -2.62 19.38
N LYS A 536 2.40 -1.88 20.45
CA LYS A 536 1.37 -0.83 20.43
C LYS A 536 1.67 0.31 19.45
N ASP A 537 2.94 0.52 19.14
CA ASP A 537 3.47 1.54 18.22
C ASP A 537 3.46 1.09 16.75
N ASN A 538 2.99 -0.12 16.46
CA ASN A 538 2.96 -0.65 15.11
C ASN A 538 1.57 -0.48 14.45
N PRO A 539 1.49 -0.05 13.17
CA PRO A 539 0.22 0.24 12.50
C PRO A 539 -0.52 -1.00 11.98
N PHE A 540 0.06 -2.20 12.09
CA PHE A 540 -0.56 -3.42 11.58
C PHE A 540 -1.63 -4.00 12.51
N VAL A 541 -2.56 -4.76 11.94
CA VAL A 541 -3.68 -5.35 12.67
C VAL A 541 -3.37 -6.79 13.08
N VAL A 542 -3.39 -7.06 14.39
CA VAL A 542 -3.27 -8.41 14.94
C VAL A 542 -4.43 -9.28 14.47
N THR A 543 -4.14 -10.53 14.14
CA THR A 543 -5.14 -11.53 13.77
C THR A 543 -6.01 -11.85 14.99
N GLU A 544 -7.31 -11.66 14.85
CA GLU A 544 -8.29 -11.96 15.88
C GLU A 544 -9.20 -13.10 15.43
N THR A 545 -9.52 -14.00 16.36
CA THR A 545 -10.52 -15.02 16.14
C THR A 545 -11.92 -14.44 16.26
N ARG A 546 -12.85 -14.98 15.47
CA ARG A 546 -14.28 -14.69 15.53
C ARG A 546 -15.02 -15.95 15.93
N LEU A 547 -15.93 -15.83 16.88
CA LEU A 547 -16.76 -16.94 17.36
C LEU A 547 -18.11 -16.43 17.83
N GLU A 548 -19.18 -16.92 17.21
CA GLU A 548 -20.55 -16.76 17.68
C GLU A 548 -21.13 -18.15 17.93
N LEU A 549 -21.53 -18.38 19.18
CA LEU A 549 -22.07 -19.67 19.63
C LEU A 549 -23.61 -19.62 19.67
N PRO A 550 -24.29 -20.73 19.29
CA PRO A 550 -25.72 -20.85 19.46
C PRO A 550 -26.11 -21.00 20.94
N GLU A 551 -27.39 -20.83 21.24
CA GLU A 551 -27.93 -21.09 22.57
C GLU A 551 -27.60 -22.52 23.05
N GLY A 552 -27.13 -22.64 24.30
CA GLY A 552 -26.73 -23.91 24.89
C GLY A 552 -25.30 -24.38 24.54
N ALA A 553 -24.56 -23.64 23.70
CA ALA A 553 -23.13 -23.85 23.50
C ALA A 553 -22.30 -22.83 24.30
N ILE A 554 -21.23 -23.31 24.92
CA ILE A 554 -20.23 -22.48 25.62
C ILE A 554 -18.84 -22.88 25.15
N ALA A 555 -17.93 -21.91 25.06
CA ALA A 555 -16.52 -22.17 24.77
C ALA A 555 -15.67 -21.87 26.00
N ASP A 556 -14.47 -22.43 26.02
CA ASP A 556 -13.41 -21.96 26.90
C ASP A 556 -13.17 -20.46 26.67
N GLN A 557 -12.52 -19.80 27.61
CA GLN A 557 -12.25 -18.36 27.48
C GLN A 557 -11.06 -18.07 26.55
N GLU A 558 -10.27 -19.08 26.20
CA GLU A 558 -8.92 -18.86 25.64
C GLU A 558 -8.62 -19.74 24.42
N TRP A 559 -8.18 -19.09 23.36
CA TRP A 559 -7.68 -19.74 22.16
C TRP A 559 -6.23 -20.18 22.34
N LYS A 560 -5.91 -21.40 21.88
CA LYS A 560 -4.55 -21.88 21.68
C LYS A 560 -4.14 -21.66 20.23
N THR A 561 -2.92 -21.21 20.00
CA THR A 561 -2.40 -20.94 18.65
C THR A 561 -1.17 -21.78 18.33
N THR A 562 -0.87 -21.92 17.04
CA THR A 562 0.48 -22.34 16.59
C THR A 562 1.55 -21.32 17.00
N ALA A 563 2.81 -21.73 16.92
CA ALA A 563 3.92 -20.83 17.18
C ALA A 563 3.99 -19.75 16.09
N ALA A 564 4.13 -18.50 16.49
CA ALA A 564 4.44 -17.41 15.58
C ALA A 564 5.94 -17.35 15.28
N ILE A 565 6.30 -16.52 14.30
CA ILE A 565 7.68 -16.25 13.91
C ILE A 565 8.03 -14.77 14.06
N PRO A 566 9.25 -14.43 14.52
CA PRO A 566 9.69 -13.04 14.59
C PRO A 566 9.75 -12.45 13.18
N TYR A 567 9.22 -11.24 13.01
CA TYR A 567 9.27 -10.56 11.72
C TYR A 567 10.67 -9.94 11.50
N PRO A 568 11.32 -10.15 10.34
CA PRO A 568 12.62 -9.56 10.04
C PRO A 568 12.57 -8.02 10.01
N GLY A 569 13.51 -7.37 10.70
CA GLY A 569 13.68 -5.91 10.65
C GLY A 569 12.70 -5.09 11.51
N ASN A 570 11.80 -5.72 12.28
CA ASN A 570 10.93 -5.03 13.22
C ASN A 570 10.90 -5.75 14.59
N GLU A 571 11.60 -5.18 15.57
CA GLU A 571 11.61 -5.71 16.93
C GLU A 571 10.23 -5.53 17.58
N GLY A 572 9.62 -6.61 18.07
CA GLY A 572 8.29 -6.57 18.69
C GLY A 572 7.14 -6.97 17.77
N MET A 573 7.42 -7.47 16.57
CA MET A 573 6.43 -8.01 15.66
C MET A 573 6.61 -9.52 15.46
N PHE A 574 5.52 -10.26 15.58
CA PHE A 574 5.46 -11.69 15.34
C PHE A 574 4.33 -12.01 14.38
N ILE A 575 4.59 -12.90 13.44
CA ILE A 575 3.71 -13.21 12.31
C ILE A 575 3.46 -14.73 12.23
N PHE A 576 2.39 -15.11 11.56
CA PHE A 576 2.20 -16.46 11.06
C PHE A 576 2.50 -16.51 9.56
N GLU A 577 3.23 -17.53 9.13
CA GLU A 577 3.52 -17.81 7.71
C GLU A 577 3.22 -19.29 7.40
N GLY A 578 2.85 -19.59 6.16
CA GLY A 578 2.53 -20.95 5.69
C GLY A 578 1.23 -21.51 6.27
N LYS A 579 1.15 -21.68 7.59
CA LYS A 579 -0.04 -22.20 8.28
C LYS A 579 -0.17 -21.67 9.70
N ALA A 580 -1.37 -21.25 10.08
CA ALA A 580 -1.73 -20.88 11.44
C ALA A 580 -2.95 -21.67 11.91
N ASN A 581 -2.88 -22.24 13.12
CA ASN A 581 -4.00 -22.94 13.74
C ASN A 581 -4.45 -22.19 14.98
N PHE A 582 -5.76 -22.05 15.13
CA PHE A 582 -6.42 -21.47 16.30
C PHE A 582 -7.39 -22.52 16.84
N ARG A 583 -7.23 -22.91 18.10
CA ARG A 583 -7.97 -24.01 18.71
C ARG A 583 -8.64 -23.57 20.00
N ILE A 584 -9.91 -23.91 20.16
CA ILE A 584 -10.66 -23.69 21.40
C ILE A 584 -11.51 -24.93 21.71
N MET A 585 -11.81 -25.18 22.97
CA MET A 585 -12.81 -26.19 23.34
C MET A 585 -14.20 -25.57 23.31
N VAL A 586 -15.16 -26.32 22.77
CA VAL A 586 -16.57 -25.96 22.76
C VAL A 586 -17.36 -27.09 23.38
N ASP A 587 -18.11 -26.78 24.44
CA ASP A 587 -19.15 -27.63 25.00
C ASP A 587 -20.48 -27.23 24.37
N TYR A 588 -21.01 -28.10 23.52
CA TYR A 588 -22.31 -27.95 22.88
C TYR A 588 -23.26 -29.08 23.30
N SER A 589 -23.02 -29.68 24.47
CA SER A 589 -23.85 -30.75 25.02
C SER A 589 -25.32 -30.35 25.21
N LYS A 590 -25.57 -29.05 25.47
CA LYS A 590 -26.92 -28.47 25.64
C LYS A 590 -27.43 -27.76 24.40
N ALA A 591 -26.63 -27.68 23.33
CA ALA A 591 -27.05 -27.06 22.09
C ALA A 591 -27.91 -28.03 21.26
N LYS A 592 -28.85 -27.46 20.49
CA LYS A 592 -29.70 -28.24 19.59
C LYS A 592 -28.87 -28.76 18.41
N ALA A 593 -28.96 -30.06 18.13
CA ALA A 593 -28.31 -30.68 16.98
C ALA A 593 -28.77 -30.02 15.66
N GLY A 594 -27.85 -29.85 14.72
CA GLY A 594 -28.05 -29.16 13.45
C GLY A 594 -28.01 -27.63 13.55
N THR A 595 -27.65 -27.06 14.70
CA THR A 595 -27.44 -25.60 14.81
C THR A 595 -26.05 -25.22 14.29
N LYS A 596 -25.92 -23.96 13.88
CA LYS A 596 -24.68 -23.43 13.30
C LYS A 596 -23.88 -22.66 14.33
N ILE A 597 -22.58 -22.90 14.36
CA ILE A 597 -21.58 -22.02 14.95
C ILE A 597 -20.97 -21.18 13.85
N LYS A 598 -20.85 -19.87 14.05
CA LYS A 598 -20.06 -19.01 13.18
C LYS A 598 -18.68 -18.83 13.77
N CYS A 599 -17.65 -19.09 12.97
CA CYS A 599 -16.27 -18.93 13.41
C CYS A 599 -15.38 -18.44 12.28
N GLY A 600 -14.28 -17.78 12.59
CA GLY A 600 -13.46 -17.17 11.55
C GLY A 600 -12.29 -16.36 12.06
N LEU A 601 -11.74 -15.55 11.17
CA LEU A 601 -10.63 -14.64 11.46
C LEU A 601 -10.92 -13.24 10.94
N TYR A 602 -10.58 -12.23 11.74
CA TYR A 602 -10.34 -10.87 11.28
C TYR A 602 -8.82 -10.65 11.26
N TYR A 603 -8.27 -10.27 10.11
CA TYR A 603 -6.82 -10.20 9.95
C TYR A 603 -6.42 -9.19 8.90
N GLN A 604 -5.18 -8.73 9.01
CA GLN A 604 -4.45 -8.09 7.92
C GLN A 604 -3.40 -9.07 7.39
N VAL A 605 -3.27 -9.12 6.07
CA VAL A 605 -2.28 -9.97 5.39
C VAL A 605 -1.34 -9.09 4.58
N CYS A 606 -0.06 -9.38 4.66
CA CYS A 606 0.99 -8.66 3.96
C CYS A 606 2.03 -9.62 3.40
N ASP A 607 2.75 -9.17 2.38
CA ASP A 607 4.08 -9.66 2.05
C ASP A 607 5.08 -8.51 2.30
N GLU A 608 6.35 -8.73 1.94
CA GLU A 608 7.40 -7.71 2.07
C GLU A 608 7.11 -6.46 1.23
N THR A 609 6.31 -6.61 0.17
CA THR A 609 6.04 -5.58 -0.83
C THR A 609 4.57 -5.16 -0.88
N LYS A 610 3.73 -5.40 0.11
CA LYS A 610 2.38 -4.80 0.22
C LYS A 610 1.63 -5.35 1.41
N CYS A 611 0.54 -4.68 1.74
CA CYS A 611 -0.47 -5.16 2.65
C CYS A 611 -1.84 -5.06 1.98
N TYR A 612 -2.71 -6.03 2.24
CA TYR A 612 -4.12 -5.85 1.94
C TYR A 612 -4.84 -5.14 3.08
N PRO A 613 -5.94 -4.43 2.80
CA PRO A 613 -6.81 -3.92 3.84
C PRO A 613 -7.22 -5.05 4.79
N PRO A 614 -7.36 -4.78 6.10
CA PRO A 614 -7.89 -5.74 7.05
C PRO A 614 -9.24 -6.27 6.56
N LYS A 615 -9.46 -7.58 6.68
CA LYS A 615 -10.70 -8.23 6.26
C LYS A 615 -11.11 -9.31 7.23
N GLU A 616 -12.40 -9.62 7.20
CA GLU A 616 -12.99 -10.70 7.99
C GLU A 616 -13.39 -11.87 7.08
N LYS A 617 -13.09 -13.10 7.52
CA LYS A 617 -13.58 -14.34 6.90
C LYS A 617 -14.31 -15.17 7.94
N ILE A 618 -15.62 -15.31 7.77
CA ILE A 618 -16.51 -16.11 8.62
C ILE A 618 -16.92 -17.39 7.90
N LEU A 619 -16.93 -18.50 8.65
CA LEU A 619 -17.37 -19.82 8.25
C LEU A 619 -18.53 -20.27 9.16
N GLU A 620 -19.42 -21.11 8.64
CA GLU A 620 -20.49 -21.75 9.40
C GLU A 620 -20.25 -23.25 9.50
N ILE A 621 -20.26 -23.80 10.71
CA ILE A 621 -20.12 -25.24 10.97
C ILE A 621 -21.34 -25.73 11.73
N LEU A 622 -21.85 -26.90 11.34
CA LEU A 622 -22.94 -27.58 12.03
C LEU A 622 -22.43 -28.39 13.22
N ILE A 623 -23.17 -28.34 14.33
CA ILE A 623 -22.97 -29.20 15.52
C ILE A 623 -24.06 -30.26 15.68
#